data_AF-A0A669Q2Z0-F1
#
_entry.id   AF-A0A669Q2Z0-F1
#
_cell.length_a   1.000
_cell.length_b   1.000
_cell.length_c   1.000
_cell.angle_alpha   90.00
_cell.angle_beta   90.00
_cell.angle_gamma   90.00
#
_symmetry.space_group_name_H-M   'P 1'
#
loop_
_entity.id
_entity.type
_entity.pdbx_description
1 polymer ?
#
loop_
_entity_poly.entity_id
_entity_poly.type
_entity_poly.pdbx_seq_one_letter_code
_entity_poly.pdbx_strand_id
1 'polypeptide(L)'
;QTKGTSSFGKRRNKTHTLCRRCGSKAYHLQKSTCGKCGYPAKRKRKYNWSAKAKRRNTTGTGRMRHLKKVYRRFRYDVPIPLRVAEISMLHRTASLKLTLLSLLF
;
A
#
# COMPACT_ATOMS: atom_id res chain seq x y z
N GLN A 1 44.98 4.27 13.37
CA GLN A 1 43.95 5.16 12.75
C GLN A 1 42.81 5.38 13.72
N THR A 2 42.38 6.63 13.94
CA THR A 2 41.26 6.96 14.84
C THR A 2 39.92 6.86 14.09
N LYS A 3 38.87 6.33 14.74
CA LYS A 3 37.55 6.05 14.12
C LYS A 3 36.63 7.29 13.99
N GLY A 4 37.03 8.41 14.57
CA GLY A 4 36.23 9.64 14.68
C GLY A 4 36.49 10.65 13.57
N THR A 5 36.61 11.92 13.93
CA THR A 5 36.73 13.11 13.06
C THR A 5 37.71 12.93 11.91
N SER A 6 38.91 12.41 12.20
CA SER A 6 39.96 12.15 11.20
C SER A 6 39.53 11.25 10.04
N SER A 7 38.60 10.31 10.27
CA SER A 7 38.09 9.39 9.25
C SER A 7 36.99 9.98 8.37
N PHE A 8 36.23 10.97 8.87
CA PHE A 8 35.07 11.53 8.16
C PHE A 8 35.47 12.35 6.93
N GLY A 9 36.63 13.02 6.94
CA GLY A 9 37.13 13.80 5.80
C GLY A 9 37.34 13.00 4.51
N LYS A 10 37.49 11.67 4.63
CA LYS A 10 37.69 10.74 3.50
C LYS A 10 36.38 10.29 2.84
N ARG A 11 35.19 10.61 3.39
CA ARG A 11 33.88 10.09 2.93
C ARG A 11 33.28 10.86 1.74
N ARG A 12 34.02 10.93 0.63
CA ARG A 12 33.61 11.69 -0.58
C ARG A 12 32.83 10.85 -1.60
N ASN A 13 33.10 9.55 -1.64
CA ASN A 13 32.45 8.61 -2.56
C ASN A 13 30.96 8.42 -2.21
N LYS A 14 30.11 8.31 -3.23
CA LYS A 14 28.67 8.09 -3.06
C LYS A 14 28.34 6.64 -3.38
N THR A 15 27.65 5.97 -2.46
CA THR A 15 27.14 4.61 -2.68
C THR A 15 25.76 4.62 -3.32
N HIS A 16 24.93 5.62 -2.97
CA HIS A 16 23.53 5.71 -3.38
C HIS A 16 23.19 6.98 -4.17
N THR A 17 22.44 6.80 -5.27
CA THR A 17 21.85 7.87 -6.09
C THR A 17 20.32 7.73 -6.18
N LEU A 18 19.67 8.67 -6.87
CA LEU A 18 18.23 8.66 -7.09
C LEU A 18 17.81 7.49 -7.98
N CYS A 19 16.80 6.74 -7.56
CA CYS A 19 16.23 5.67 -8.36
C CYS A 19 15.13 6.19 -9.30
N ARG A 20 15.24 5.86 -10.59
CA ARG A 20 14.25 6.24 -11.63
C ARG A 20 12.81 5.79 -11.33
N ARG A 21 12.62 4.65 -10.66
CA ARG A 21 11.28 4.09 -10.39
C ARG A 21 10.60 4.71 -9.18
N CYS A 22 11.34 4.91 -8.08
CA CYS A 22 10.75 5.33 -6.79
C CYS A 22 11.16 6.74 -6.34
N GLY A 23 12.00 7.44 -7.10
CA GLY A 23 12.44 8.80 -6.80
C GLY A 23 13.25 8.96 -5.51
N SER A 24 13.65 7.86 -4.88
CA SER A 24 14.36 7.89 -3.58
C SER A 24 15.85 7.64 -3.79
N LYS A 25 16.69 8.27 -2.95
CA LYS A 25 18.16 8.08 -2.95
C LYS A 25 18.55 6.73 -2.35
N ALA A 26 18.24 5.66 -3.07
CA ALA A 26 18.43 4.28 -2.63
C ALA A 26 18.96 3.39 -3.76
N TYR A 27 19.32 3.94 -4.92
CA TYR A 27 19.92 3.17 -6.00
C TYR A 27 21.41 3.00 -5.72
N HIS A 28 21.86 1.77 -5.50
CA HIS A 28 23.27 1.45 -5.27
C HIS A 28 24.02 1.44 -6.61
N LEU A 29 25.05 2.27 -6.73
CA LEU A 29 25.80 2.42 -7.99
C LEU A 29 26.54 1.14 -8.39
N GLN A 30 27.40 0.62 -7.52
CA GLN A 30 28.20 -0.58 -7.80
C GLN A 30 27.34 -1.84 -8.04
N LYS A 31 26.36 -2.09 -7.16
CA LYS A 31 25.48 -3.27 -7.23
C LYS A 31 24.33 -3.10 -8.24
N SER A 32 24.22 -1.95 -8.89
CA SER A 32 23.15 -1.60 -9.84
C SER A 32 21.74 -1.99 -9.38
N THR A 33 21.45 -1.85 -8.08
CA THR A 33 20.19 -2.29 -7.47
C THR A 33 19.63 -1.26 -6.50
N CYS A 34 18.31 -1.09 -6.49
CA CYS A 34 17.64 -0.18 -5.57
C CYS A 34 17.24 -0.86 -4.26
N GLY A 35 17.82 -0.40 -3.16
CA GLY A 35 17.51 -0.86 -1.81
C GLY A 35 16.12 -0.51 -1.30
N LYS A 36 15.35 0.35 -2.00
CA LYS A 36 13.94 0.65 -1.64
C LYS A 36 12.97 -0.21 -2.43
N CYS A 37 12.96 -0.06 -3.76
CA CYS A 37 11.95 -0.66 -4.64
C CYS A 37 12.40 -1.92 -5.39
N GLY A 38 13.69 -2.27 -5.34
CA GLY A 38 14.25 -3.43 -6.04
C GLY A 38 14.53 -3.26 -7.53
N TYR A 39 14.49 -2.03 -8.08
CA TYR A 39 14.93 -1.76 -9.46
C TYR A 39 16.34 -2.36 -9.68
N PRO A 40 16.62 -3.11 -10.77
CA PRO A 40 15.85 -3.27 -12.01
C PRO A 40 14.74 -4.35 -11.99
N ALA A 41 14.60 -5.15 -10.93
CA ALA A 41 13.66 -6.27 -10.89
C ALA A 41 12.22 -5.87 -11.28
N LYS A 42 11.49 -6.76 -11.97
CA LYS A 42 10.12 -6.52 -12.45
C LYS A 42 9.16 -6.24 -11.29
N ARG A 43 9.22 -7.07 -10.23
CA ARG A 43 8.38 -6.92 -9.03
C ARG A 43 8.93 -5.82 -8.11
N LYS A 44 8.02 -5.04 -7.52
CA LYS A 44 8.40 -4.10 -6.46
C LYS A 44 8.71 -4.86 -5.18
N ARG A 45 9.86 -4.57 -4.58
CA ARG A 45 10.28 -5.13 -3.29
C ARG A 45 9.33 -4.71 -2.16
N LYS A 46 8.77 -5.69 -1.45
CA LYS A 46 7.92 -5.52 -0.27
C LYS A 46 8.26 -6.62 0.73
N TYR A 47 8.25 -6.30 2.02
CA TYR A 47 8.46 -7.27 3.09
C TYR A 47 7.35 -7.22 4.12
N ASN A 48 6.97 -8.37 4.66
CA ASN A 48 5.86 -8.49 5.60
C ASN A 48 6.17 -7.93 6.99
N TRP A 49 7.43 -8.03 7.41
CA TRP A 49 7.91 -7.49 8.68
C TRP A 49 7.88 -5.96 8.78
N SER A 50 7.68 -5.22 7.68
CA SER A 50 7.62 -3.75 7.69
C SER A 50 6.26 -3.18 7.26
N ALA A 51 5.31 -3.14 8.20
CA ALA A 51 3.99 -2.57 7.96
C ALA A 51 4.04 -1.07 7.57
N LYS A 52 4.89 -0.27 8.22
CA LYS A 52 5.05 1.16 7.92
C LYS A 52 5.61 1.40 6.51
N ALA A 53 6.53 0.56 6.04
CA ALA A 53 7.07 0.68 4.68
C ALA A 53 6.03 0.35 3.61
N LYS A 54 5.17 -0.66 3.85
CA LYS A 54 4.04 -0.98 2.97
C LYS A 54 3.08 0.21 2.83
N ARG A 55 2.68 0.81 3.96
CA ARG A 55 1.71 1.92 4.01
C ARG A 55 2.12 3.12 3.15
N ARG A 56 3.41 3.50 3.16
CA ARG A 56 3.90 4.66 2.40
C ARG A 56 3.79 4.52 0.87
N ASN A 57 3.73 3.30 0.34
CA ASN A 57 3.76 3.04 -1.11
C ASN A 57 2.56 2.21 -1.60
N THR A 58 1.49 2.14 -0.81
CA THR A 58 0.28 1.40 -1.18
C THR A 58 -0.55 2.18 -2.20
N THR A 59 -1.47 1.50 -2.87
CA THR A 59 -2.48 2.14 -3.73
C THR A 59 -3.28 3.13 -2.88
N GLY A 60 -3.47 4.36 -3.35
CA GLY A 60 -4.08 5.42 -2.54
C GLY A 60 -3.18 6.63 -2.30
N THR A 61 -1.86 6.42 -2.20
CA THR A 61 -0.92 7.50 -1.81
C THR A 61 -0.51 8.43 -2.95
N GLY A 62 -0.76 8.03 -4.20
CA GLY A 62 -0.38 8.79 -5.40
C GLY A 62 -1.55 9.52 -6.05
N ARG A 63 -1.32 10.08 -7.24
CA ARG A 63 -2.32 10.85 -8.00
C ARG A 63 -3.55 10.05 -8.46
N MET A 64 -3.48 8.70 -8.47
CA MET A 64 -4.57 7.79 -8.85
C MET A 64 -5.34 8.19 -10.13
N ARG A 65 -4.66 8.66 -11.19
CA ARG A 65 -5.31 9.27 -12.37
C ARG A 65 -6.41 8.42 -13.00
N HIS A 66 -6.19 7.10 -13.12
CA HIS A 66 -7.17 6.17 -13.68
C HIS A 66 -8.17 5.70 -12.62
N LEU A 67 -7.69 5.09 -11.53
CA LEU A 67 -8.54 4.53 -10.47
C LEU A 67 -9.52 5.55 -9.88
N LYS A 68 -9.13 6.82 -9.74
CA LYS A 68 -10.03 7.89 -9.27
C LYS A 68 -11.24 8.08 -10.19
N LYS A 69 -11.04 8.03 -11.52
CA LYS A 69 -12.14 8.09 -12.50
C LYS A 69 -13.02 6.85 -12.42
N VAL A 70 -12.41 5.67 -12.28
CA VAL A 70 -13.13 4.40 -12.15
C VAL A 70 -14.03 4.38 -10.91
N TYR A 71 -13.50 4.74 -9.73
CA TYR A 71 -14.29 4.81 -8.50
C TYR A 71 -15.42 5.85 -8.57
N ARG A 72 -15.19 6.98 -9.25
CA ARG A 72 -16.25 7.99 -9.47
C ARG A 72 -17.36 7.42 -10.36
N ARG A 73 -16.99 6.76 -11.46
CA ARG A 73 -17.95 6.13 -12.38
C ARG A 73 -18.82 5.12 -11.64
N PHE A 74 -18.22 4.20 -10.90
CA PHE A 74 -18.96 3.21 -10.10
C PHE A 74 -19.86 3.80 -9.01
N ARG A 75 -19.60 5.04 -8.57
CA ARG A 75 -20.40 5.69 -7.52
C ARG A 75 -21.61 6.44 -8.07
N TYR A 76 -21.50 7.03 -9.27
CA TYR A 76 -22.50 7.96 -9.79
C TYR A 76 -23.02 7.61 -11.18
N ASP A 77 -22.17 7.09 -12.06
CA ASP A 77 -22.49 6.92 -13.49
C ASP A 77 -22.93 5.49 -13.84
N VAL A 78 -22.72 4.52 -12.96
CA VAL A 78 -23.24 3.16 -13.13
C VAL A 78 -24.57 3.09 -12.39
N PRO A 79 -25.72 2.95 -13.09
CA PRO A 79 -26.98 2.62 -12.44
C PRO A 79 -26.76 1.30 -11.71
N ILE A 80 -26.95 1.29 -10.39
CA ILE A 80 -26.86 0.09 -9.58
C ILE A 80 -28.19 -0.66 -9.79
N PRO A 81 -28.29 -1.79 -10.52
CA PRO A 81 -29.33 -2.73 -10.17
C PRO A 81 -28.85 -3.43 -8.89
N LEU A 82 -29.47 -3.04 -7.77
CA LEU A 82 -29.68 -3.84 -6.55
C LEU A 82 -28.54 -4.77 -6.09
N ARG A 83 -27.87 -4.41 -4.99
CA ARG A 83 -27.56 -5.30 -3.82
C ARG A 83 -26.67 -4.62 -2.77
N VAL A 84 -27.11 -3.48 -2.25
CA VAL A 84 -26.66 -3.00 -0.93
C VAL A 84 -27.81 -2.77 0.06
N ALA A 85 -29.07 -2.93 -0.38
CA ALA A 85 -30.24 -2.82 0.49
C ALA A 85 -30.73 -4.16 1.09
N GLU A 86 -30.26 -5.32 0.61
CA GLU A 86 -30.71 -6.62 1.15
C GLU A 86 -29.82 -7.15 2.29
N ILE A 87 -28.52 -6.84 2.30
CA ILE A 87 -27.59 -7.40 3.32
C ILE A 87 -27.79 -6.74 4.70
N SER A 88 -28.26 -5.49 4.76
CA SER A 88 -28.59 -4.83 6.03
C SER A 88 -29.92 -5.28 6.64
N MET A 89 -30.84 -5.84 5.83
CA MET A 89 -32.13 -6.35 6.30
C MET A 89 -32.04 -7.81 6.77
N LEU A 90 -31.18 -8.65 6.17
CA LEU A 90 -31.02 -10.05 6.60
C LEU A 90 -30.36 -10.22 7.98
N HIS A 91 -29.52 -9.27 8.41
CA HIS A 91 -28.96 -9.29 9.77
C HIS A 91 -29.95 -8.82 10.85
N ARG A 92 -31.03 -8.12 10.48
CA ARG A 92 -32.07 -7.68 11.44
C ARG A 92 -33.22 -8.69 11.60
N THR A 93 -33.55 -9.44 10.55
CA THR A 93 -34.58 -10.51 10.64
C THR A 93 -34.04 -11.82 11.22
N ALA A 94 -32.72 -12.05 11.18
CA ALA A 94 -32.10 -13.21 11.83
C ALA A 94 -32.11 -13.12 13.37
N SER A 95 -31.96 -11.92 13.96
CA SER A 95 -32.05 -11.76 15.42
C SER A 95 -33.45 -11.97 15.98
N LEU A 96 -34.51 -11.54 15.27
CA LEU A 96 -35.89 -11.70 15.73
C LEU A 96 -36.42 -13.15 15.61
N LYS A 97 -35.96 -13.91 14.60
CA LYS A 97 -36.32 -15.34 14.47
C LYS A 97 -35.65 -16.22 15.53
N LEU A 98 -34.42 -15.89 15.96
CA LEU A 98 -33.72 -16.61 17.03
C LEU A 98 -34.31 -16.32 18.43
N THR A 99 -34.84 -15.12 18.68
CA THR A 99 -35.52 -14.78 19.95
C THR A 99 -36.95 -15.33 20.05
N LEU A 100 -37.65 -15.52 18.94
CA LEU A 100 -38.99 -16.14 18.94
C LEU A 100 -38.92 -17.67 19.05
N LEU A 101 -37.87 -18.32 18.52
CA LEU A 101 -37.66 -19.76 18.72
C LEU A 101 -37.26 -20.10 20.16
N SER A 102 -36.63 -19.19 20.92
CA SER A 102 -36.31 -19.38 22.34
C SER A 102 -37.49 -19.12 23.29
N LEU A 103 -38.65 -18.73 22.78
CA LEU A 103 -39.88 -18.53 23.56
C LEU A 103 -40.97 -19.58 23.23
N LEU A 104 -40.69 -20.46 22.25
CA LEU A 104 -41.55 -21.57 21.86
C LEU A 104 -40.95 -22.94 22.25
N PHE A 105 -39.88 -22.94 23.05
CA PHE A 105 -39.34 -24.09 23.79
C PHE A 105 -39.06 -23.65 25.23
#